data_AF-A0A2H0BI17-F1
#
_entry.id   AF-A0A2H0BI17-F1
#
_cell.length_a   1.000
_cell.length_b   1.000
_cell.length_c   1.000
_cell.angle_alpha   90.00
_cell.angle_beta   90.00
_cell.angle_gamma   90.00
#
_symmetry.space_group_name_H-M   'P 1'
#
loop_
_entity.id
_entity.type
_entity.pdbx_description
1 polymer ?
#
loop_
_entity_poly.entity_id
_entity_poly.type
_entity_poly.pdbx_seq_one_letter_code
_entity_poly.pdbx_strand_id
1 'polypeptide(L)'
;MPKKTLVSALILAQAVINSPNYRIQFPNLNSGAGIPSSTNYKLDTTVGQSVAGPFSSTGYRVKAGFQYIHSIIPFSFSISKFLIAFGTLTPQVPDTDTSTLTVSAGGAGGYQVTTRENHPLQLGTTTTYIPDTLCDSGPCSQTTAQVWTQATSYGFGYNMT
;
A
#
# COMPACT_ATOMS: atom_id res chain seq x y z
N MET A 1 47.70 26.06 19.48
CA MET A 1 46.26 26.10 19.83
C MET A 1 45.77 27.53 19.60
N PRO A 2 44.61 27.77 18.94
CA PRO A 2 43.34 27.16 19.31
C PRO A 2 42.60 26.43 18.18
N LYS A 3 41.78 25.48 18.62
CA LYS A 3 40.94 24.56 17.88
C LYS A 3 39.68 25.31 17.42
N LYS A 4 39.44 25.40 16.11
CA LYS A 4 38.18 25.94 15.56
C LYS A 4 37.06 24.93 15.89
N THR A 5 36.40 25.12 17.01
CA THR A 5 35.20 24.37 17.38
C THR A 5 34.08 24.77 16.43
N LEU A 6 33.74 23.86 15.51
CA LEU A 6 32.47 23.90 14.78
C LEU A 6 31.36 23.70 15.81
N VAL A 7 30.67 24.78 16.17
CA VAL A 7 29.48 24.70 17.02
C VAL A 7 28.39 24.04 16.20
N SER A 8 28.20 22.72 16.40
CA SER A 8 26.95 22.04 16.11
C SER A 8 25.90 22.61 17.05
N ALA A 9 25.21 23.67 16.64
CA ALA A 9 24.08 24.18 17.38
C ALA A 9 22.98 23.11 17.33
N LEU A 10 22.75 22.42 18.46
CA LEU A 10 21.47 21.79 18.72
C LEU A 10 20.41 22.88 18.54
N ILE A 11 19.54 22.73 17.55
CA ILE A 11 18.38 23.61 17.38
C ILE A 11 17.38 23.22 18.47
N LEU A 12 17.51 23.83 19.64
CA LEU A 12 16.50 23.80 20.69
C LEU A 12 15.41 24.80 20.31
N ALA A 13 14.14 24.42 20.47
CA ALA A 13 13.01 25.32 20.29
C ALA A 13 13.19 26.56 21.19
N GLN A 14 13.36 27.74 20.59
CA GLN A 14 13.57 28.98 21.34
C GLN A 14 12.22 29.61 21.69
N ALA A 15 11.90 29.66 22.99
CA ALA A 15 10.67 30.30 23.49
C ALA A 15 10.70 31.84 23.40
N VAL A 16 11.85 32.46 23.09
CA VAL A 16 11.99 33.92 23.00
C VAL A 16 13.01 34.28 21.90
N ILE A 17 12.63 35.19 21.00
CA ILE A 17 13.52 35.79 19.97
C ILE A 17 13.75 37.26 20.38
N ASN A 18 15.01 37.67 20.53
CA ASN A 18 15.38 39.04 20.94
C ASN A 18 16.22 39.75 19.87
N SER A 19 16.00 41.05 19.73
CA SER A 19 16.85 42.04 19.07
C SER A 19 16.93 43.29 19.95
N PRO A 20 17.86 44.24 19.72
CA PRO A 20 17.99 45.44 20.56
C PRO A 20 16.69 46.24 20.75
N ASN A 21 15.78 46.16 19.77
CA ASN A 21 14.53 46.92 19.75
C ASN A 21 13.27 46.06 19.90
N TYR A 22 13.39 44.72 19.87
CA TYR A 22 12.22 43.84 19.85
C TYR A 22 12.44 42.56 20.64
N ARG A 23 11.40 42.13 21.34
CA ARG A 23 11.36 40.87 22.08
C ARG A 23 10.08 40.13 21.75
N ILE A 24 10.21 38.97 21.11
CA ILE A 24 9.10 38.12 20.70
C ILE A 24 9.11 36.90 21.62
N GLN A 25 8.03 36.68 22.37
CA GLN A 25 7.88 35.53 23.25
C GLN A 25 6.88 34.54 22.67
N PHE A 26 7.17 33.25 22.81
CA PHE A 26 6.40 32.14 22.24
C PHE A 26 6.03 32.37 20.77
N PRO A 27 7.02 32.64 19.89
CA PRO A 27 6.74 32.83 18.48
C PRO A 27 6.07 31.56 17.94
N ASN A 28 4.98 31.75 17.21
CA ASN A 28 4.32 30.67 16.52
C ASN A 28 4.67 30.77 15.02
N LEU A 29 5.21 29.68 14.46
CA LEU A 29 5.53 29.57 13.04
C LEU A 29 4.44 28.74 12.35
N ASN A 30 3.36 29.41 11.93
CA ASN A 30 2.19 28.80 11.30
C ASN A 30 2.23 28.77 9.77
N SER A 31 3.32 29.24 9.15
CA SER A 31 3.48 29.19 7.70
C SER A 31 4.95 29.17 7.34
N GLY A 32 5.30 28.46 6.28
CA GLY A 32 6.60 28.54 5.63
C GLY A 32 6.47 28.14 4.18
N ALA A 33 7.30 28.74 3.33
CA ALA A 33 7.27 28.55 1.89
C ALA A 33 8.69 28.32 1.36
N GLY A 34 8.80 27.58 0.27
CA GLY A 34 10.06 27.25 -0.38
C GLY A 34 10.70 25.97 0.14
N ILE A 35 11.65 25.45 -0.63
CA ILE A 35 12.45 24.26 -0.30
C ILE A 35 13.80 24.76 0.23
N PRO A 36 14.09 24.65 1.54
CA PRO A 36 15.41 24.93 2.06
C PRO A 36 16.46 24.12 1.28
N SER A 37 17.40 24.83 0.67
CA SER A 37 18.47 24.20 -0.11
C SER A 37 19.83 24.79 0.25
N SER A 38 20.85 23.94 0.17
CA SER A 38 22.27 24.27 0.28
C SER A 38 22.99 23.61 -0.89
N THR A 39 24.30 23.85 -1.02
CA THR A 39 25.13 23.24 -2.07
C THR A 39 25.02 21.71 -2.11
N ASN A 40 24.81 21.06 -0.96
CA ASN A 40 24.86 19.59 -0.85
C ASN A 40 23.51 18.95 -0.49
N TYR A 41 22.53 19.72 -0.03
CA TYR A 41 21.27 19.18 0.46
C TYR A 41 20.09 20.01 0.02
N LYS A 42 19.03 19.33 -0.39
CA LYS A 42 17.69 19.89 -0.54
C LYS A 42 16.81 19.20 0.49
N LEU A 43 16.08 19.99 1.27
CA LEU A 43 15.18 19.47 2.30
C LEU A 43 13.76 19.86 1.96
N ASP A 44 12.93 18.88 1.61
CA ASP A 44 11.50 19.10 1.53
C ASP A 44 10.94 19.23 2.94
N THR A 45 10.55 20.45 3.32
CA THR A 45 10.07 20.76 4.66
C THR A 45 8.61 21.18 4.59
N THR A 46 7.77 20.57 5.41
CA THR A 46 6.38 21.00 5.57
C THR A 46 6.19 21.70 6.92
N VAL A 47 5.76 22.95 6.90
CA VAL A 47 5.50 23.75 8.10
C VAL A 47 4.18 24.49 7.95
N GLY A 48 3.42 24.62 9.05
CA GLY A 48 2.30 25.56 9.10
C GLY A 48 1.01 25.12 8.41
N GLN A 49 0.42 24.00 8.83
CA GLN A 49 -0.90 23.61 8.33
C GLN A 49 -1.99 24.13 9.28
N SER A 50 -2.45 25.37 9.05
CA SER A 50 -3.62 25.91 9.77
C SER A 50 -4.95 25.50 9.12
N VAL A 51 -4.97 25.25 7.80
CA VAL A 51 -6.14 24.79 7.05
C VAL A 51 -5.68 23.88 5.90
N ALA A 52 -6.28 22.71 5.74
CA ALA A 52 -6.09 21.82 4.59
C ALA A 52 -7.43 21.52 3.94
N GLY A 53 -7.44 21.38 2.62
CA GLY A 53 -8.64 21.06 1.87
C GLY A 53 -8.63 21.58 0.44
N PRO A 54 -9.63 21.16 -0.36
CA PRO A 54 -9.87 21.71 -1.68
C PRO A 54 -10.61 23.06 -1.58
N PHE A 55 -10.01 24.10 -2.13
CA PHE A 55 -10.63 25.41 -2.33
C PHE A 55 -10.88 25.60 -3.82
N SER A 56 -12.02 26.20 -4.18
CA SER A 56 -12.39 26.41 -5.58
C SER A 56 -12.97 27.79 -5.81
N SER A 57 -12.59 28.41 -6.92
CA SER A 57 -13.22 29.60 -7.49
C SER A 57 -13.47 29.37 -8.98
N THR A 58 -14.27 30.23 -9.61
CA THR A 58 -14.51 30.13 -11.06
C THR A 58 -13.18 30.27 -11.81
N GLY A 59 -12.78 29.19 -12.48
CA GLY A 59 -11.54 29.13 -13.27
C GLY A 59 -10.35 28.47 -12.57
N TYR A 60 -10.40 28.15 -11.28
CA TYR A 60 -9.30 27.41 -10.63
C TYR A 60 -9.69 26.68 -9.34
N ARG A 61 -8.94 25.60 -9.04
CA ARG A 61 -9.02 24.84 -7.79
C ARG A 61 -7.64 24.77 -7.16
N VAL A 62 -7.55 25.10 -5.88
CA VAL A 62 -6.32 25.00 -5.07
C VAL A 62 -6.51 23.89 -4.05
N LYS A 63 -5.60 22.92 -4.01
CA LYS A 63 -5.55 21.90 -2.96
C LYS A 63 -4.45 22.30 -1.97
N ALA A 64 -4.82 22.75 -0.77
CA ALA A 64 -3.84 23.08 0.27
C ALA A 64 -3.66 21.89 1.23
N GLY A 65 -2.42 21.60 1.62
CA GLY A 65 -2.07 20.49 2.50
C GLY A 65 -0.56 20.18 2.49
N PHE A 66 -0.16 19.14 3.20
CA PHE A 66 1.23 18.64 3.21
C PHE A 66 1.69 18.26 1.79
N GLN A 67 3.00 18.40 1.54
CA GLN A 67 3.63 17.90 0.31
C GLN A 67 3.29 16.41 0.18
N TYR A 68 2.63 16.03 -0.92
CA TYR A 68 2.42 14.62 -1.23
C TYR A 68 3.80 13.96 -1.35
N ILE A 69 4.03 12.88 -0.59
CA ILE A 69 5.18 12.02 -0.81
C ILE A 69 5.01 11.49 -2.24
N HIS A 70 5.84 11.98 -3.16
CA HIS A 70 5.93 11.40 -4.48
C HIS A 70 6.46 9.97 -4.28
N SER A 71 5.62 8.96 -4.52
CA SER A 71 6.09 7.58 -4.54
C SER A 71 7.07 7.47 -5.72
N ILE A 72 8.36 7.49 -5.42
CA ILE A 72 9.46 7.40 -6.40
C ILE A 72 9.43 6.03 -7.11
N ILE A 73 8.73 5.06 -6.52
CA ILE A 73 8.66 3.69 -7.01
C ILE A 73 7.24 3.45 -7.58
N PRO A 74 7.13 3.06 -8.87
CA PRO A 74 5.84 2.73 -9.46
C PRO A 74 5.27 1.45 -8.86
N PHE A 75 3.94 1.42 -8.70
CA PHE A 75 3.23 0.17 -8.45
C PHE A 75 3.22 -0.66 -9.72
N SER A 76 3.67 -1.92 -9.64
CA SER A 76 3.61 -2.88 -10.74
C SER A 76 3.33 -4.29 -10.23
N PHE A 77 2.77 -5.12 -11.09
CA PHE A 77 2.59 -6.54 -10.80
C PHE A 77 2.72 -7.38 -12.07
N SER A 78 3.01 -8.67 -11.89
CA SER A 78 3.03 -9.67 -12.96
C SER A 78 2.41 -10.98 -12.50
N ILE A 79 1.78 -11.70 -13.42
CA ILE A 79 1.16 -13.00 -13.18
C ILE A 79 1.86 -14.02 -14.09
N SER A 80 2.32 -15.14 -13.52
CA SER A 80 3.05 -16.16 -14.29
C SER A 80 2.16 -16.98 -15.22
N LYS A 81 0.89 -17.23 -14.82
CA LYS A 81 -0.11 -17.94 -15.63
C LYS A 81 -1.45 -17.23 -15.61
N PHE A 82 -1.98 -16.93 -16.80
CA PHE A 82 -3.34 -16.38 -16.99
C PHE A 82 -4.41 -17.47 -17.15
N LEU A 83 -3.99 -18.70 -17.44
CA LEU A 83 -4.87 -19.86 -17.59
C LEU A 83 -4.29 -21.01 -16.77
N ILE A 84 -5.12 -21.58 -15.90
CA ILE A 84 -4.88 -22.84 -15.22
C ILE A 84 -5.72 -23.89 -15.95
N ALA A 85 -5.06 -24.85 -16.60
CA ALA A 85 -5.73 -25.89 -17.38
C ALA A 85 -5.47 -27.26 -16.76
N PHE A 86 -6.44 -27.76 -15.99
CA PHE A 86 -6.39 -29.08 -15.34
C PHE A 86 -6.54 -30.26 -16.32
N GLY A 87 -6.85 -30.01 -17.59
CA GLY A 87 -7.05 -31.07 -18.57
C GLY A 87 -8.21 -32.00 -18.19
N THR A 88 -7.99 -33.31 -18.29
CA THR A 88 -8.99 -34.33 -17.97
C THR A 88 -8.94 -34.68 -16.49
N LEU A 89 -10.01 -34.32 -15.76
CA LEU A 89 -10.16 -34.65 -14.35
C LEU A 89 -10.74 -36.05 -14.16
N THR A 90 -10.12 -36.85 -13.30
CA THR A 90 -10.64 -38.16 -12.87
C THR A 90 -11.17 -38.09 -11.44
N PRO A 91 -12.37 -38.64 -11.14
CA PRO A 91 -12.90 -38.66 -9.79
C PRO A 91 -11.92 -39.26 -8.77
N GLN A 92 -11.87 -38.68 -7.56
CA GLN A 92 -11.00 -39.11 -6.45
C GLN A 92 -9.48 -39.01 -6.71
N VAL A 93 -9.07 -38.36 -7.80
CA VAL A 93 -7.66 -38.03 -8.07
C VAL A 93 -7.52 -36.51 -8.03
N PRO A 94 -6.93 -35.95 -6.97
CA PRO A 94 -6.70 -34.51 -6.88
C PRO A 94 -5.77 -34.03 -8.00
N ASP A 95 -6.10 -32.88 -8.59
CA ASP A 95 -5.23 -32.17 -9.51
C ASP A 95 -5.01 -30.74 -9.01
N THR A 96 -3.78 -30.26 -9.07
CA THR A 96 -3.37 -28.97 -8.51
C THR A 96 -2.45 -28.25 -9.47
N ASP A 97 -2.71 -26.96 -9.68
CA ASP A 97 -1.81 -26.07 -10.40
C ASP A 97 -1.69 -24.73 -9.66
N THR A 98 -0.68 -23.94 -10.00
CA THR A 98 -0.31 -22.71 -9.31
C THR A 98 0.05 -21.61 -10.29
N SER A 99 -0.38 -20.38 -9.99
CA SER A 99 0.06 -19.15 -10.64
C SER A 99 0.73 -18.24 -9.60
N THR A 100 1.81 -17.58 -10.00
CA THR A 100 2.58 -16.70 -9.13
C THR A 100 2.26 -15.25 -9.46
N LEU A 101 1.71 -14.52 -8.48
CA LEU A 101 1.52 -13.08 -8.54
C LEU A 101 2.73 -12.40 -7.89
N THR A 102 3.51 -11.65 -8.66
CA THR A 102 4.61 -10.83 -8.16
C THR A 102 4.16 -9.38 -8.09
N VAL A 103 4.25 -8.74 -6.92
CA VAL A 103 3.88 -7.34 -6.71
C VAL A 103 5.11 -6.54 -6.33
N SER A 104 5.30 -5.38 -6.97
CA SER A 104 6.29 -4.39 -6.58
C SER A 104 5.57 -3.09 -6.25
N ALA A 105 5.54 -2.75 -4.96
CA ALA A 105 4.95 -1.54 -4.43
C ALA A 105 5.99 -0.87 -3.52
N GLY A 106 6.43 0.34 -3.87
CA GLY A 106 7.46 1.01 -3.10
C GLY A 106 6.96 1.56 -1.78
N GLY A 107 7.03 0.74 -0.74
CA GLY A 107 7.15 1.13 0.68
C GLY A 107 5.96 1.82 1.35
N ALA A 108 5.24 2.72 0.68
CA ALA A 108 4.22 3.55 1.32
C ALA A 108 2.81 3.07 0.97
N GLY A 109 2.19 2.33 1.89
CA GLY A 109 0.75 1.97 1.84
C GLY A 109 0.43 0.49 1.72
N GLY A 110 1.43 -0.37 1.49
CA GLY A 110 1.22 -1.81 1.30
C GLY A 110 0.40 -2.14 0.05
N TYR A 111 -0.04 -3.39 -0.06
CA TYR A 111 -0.96 -3.83 -1.10
C TYR A 111 -1.92 -4.87 -0.53
N GLN A 112 -3.10 -4.99 -1.15
CA GLN A 112 -4.05 -6.05 -0.88
C GLN A 112 -4.26 -6.83 -2.18
N VAL A 113 -4.25 -8.16 -2.07
CA VAL A 113 -4.63 -9.05 -3.16
C VAL A 113 -6.00 -9.63 -2.81
N THR A 114 -6.94 -9.52 -3.75
CA THR A 114 -8.25 -10.14 -3.66
C THR A 114 -8.46 -11.02 -4.87
N THR A 115 -9.13 -12.14 -4.65
CA THR A 115 -9.59 -13.03 -5.71
C THR A 115 -11.11 -13.05 -5.68
N ARG A 116 -11.70 -13.28 -6.85
CA ARG A 116 -13.14 -13.38 -7.00
C ARG A 116 -13.45 -14.51 -7.97
N GLU A 117 -14.33 -15.38 -7.55
CA GLU A 117 -14.94 -16.38 -8.40
C GLU A 117 -16.15 -15.80 -9.13
N ASN A 118 -16.27 -16.10 -10.42
CA ASN A 118 -17.43 -15.71 -11.21
C ASN A 118 -18.55 -16.78 -11.09
N HIS A 119 -18.17 -18.05 -11.21
CA HIS A 119 -19.02 -19.21 -11.04
C HIS A 119 -18.15 -20.42 -10.64
N PRO A 120 -18.72 -21.46 -10.01
CA PRO A 120 -18.02 -22.71 -9.75
C PRO A 120 -17.48 -23.34 -11.02
N LEU A 121 -16.44 -24.16 -10.91
CA LEU A 121 -15.83 -24.82 -12.07
C LEU A 121 -16.88 -25.61 -12.86
N GLN A 122 -17.13 -25.19 -14.10
CA GLN A 122 -18.23 -25.65 -14.93
C GLN A 122 -17.72 -26.55 -16.06
N LEU A 123 -18.48 -27.59 -16.38
CA LEU A 123 -18.23 -28.38 -17.58
C LEU A 123 -18.65 -27.55 -18.81
N GLY A 124 -17.73 -27.31 -19.75
CA GLY A 124 -17.74 -26.15 -20.65
C GLY A 124 -19.05 -25.74 -21.35
N THR A 125 -19.96 -26.66 -21.68
CA THR A 125 -21.25 -26.35 -22.34
C THR A 125 -22.48 -26.77 -21.55
N THR A 126 -22.34 -27.27 -20.32
CA THR A 126 -23.47 -27.75 -19.51
C THR A 126 -23.62 -26.91 -18.25
N THR A 127 -24.77 -26.94 -17.61
CA THR A 127 -24.97 -26.33 -16.27
C THR A 127 -24.50 -27.25 -15.15
N THR A 128 -23.55 -28.14 -15.44
CA THR A 128 -22.99 -29.07 -14.45
C THR A 128 -21.73 -28.45 -13.86
N TYR A 129 -21.71 -28.36 -12.53
CA TYR A 129 -20.64 -27.71 -11.79
C TYR A 129 -19.93 -28.70 -10.89
N ILE A 130 -18.63 -28.50 -10.74
CA ILE A 130 -17.88 -28.95 -9.58
C ILE A 130 -18.09 -27.87 -8.51
N PRO A 131 -18.76 -28.19 -7.37
CA PRO A 131 -19.02 -27.24 -6.30
C PRO A 131 -17.72 -26.82 -5.63
N ASP A 132 -17.76 -25.72 -4.89
CA ASP A 132 -16.63 -25.30 -4.08
C ASP A 132 -16.36 -26.32 -2.97
N THR A 133 -15.09 -26.53 -2.66
CA THR A 133 -14.67 -27.43 -1.58
C THR A 133 -15.03 -26.82 -0.24
N LEU A 134 -15.58 -27.66 0.65
CA LEU A 134 -15.70 -27.33 2.07
C LEU A 134 -14.47 -27.81 2.86
N CYS A 135 -13.38 -28.14 2.15
CA CYS A 135 -12.20 -28.80 2.68
C CYS A 135 -12.55 -30.14 3.37
N ASP A 136 -11.67 -30.66 4.22
CA ASP A 136 -11.87 -31.98 4.83
C ASP A 136 -12.96 -32.03 5.90
N SER A 137 -13.32 -30.88 6.50
CA SER A 137 -14.18 -30.82 7.70
C SER A 137 -15.34 -29.84 7.62
N GLY A 138 -15.60 -29.20 6.48
CA GLY A 138 -16.77 -28.33 6.30
C GLY A 138 -16.64 -26.80 6.47
N PRO A 139 -15.56 -26.19 6.99
CA PRO A 139 -15.55 -24.75 7.30
C PRO A 139 -15.03 -23.85 6.17
N CYS A 140 -14.61 -24.41 5.03
CA CYS A 140 -14.06 -23.60 3.96
C CYS A 140 -15.13 -22.77 3.25
N SER A 141 -14.75 -21.53 2.95
CA SER A 141 -15.55 -20.56 2.20
C SER A 141 -14.63 -19.63 1.42
N GLN A 142 -15.20 -18.71 0.65
CA GLN A 142 -14.46 -17.70 -0.10
C GLN A 142 -13.63 -16.74 0.78
N THR A 143 -13.84 -16.77 2.10
CA THR A 143 -13.09 -15.96 3.08
C THR A 143 -12.31 -16.80 4.10
N THR A 144 -12.49 -18.12 4.11
CA THR A 144 -11.95 -19.02 5.13
C THR A 144 -11.33 -20.24 4.46
N ALA A 145 -10.01 -20.40 4.58
CA ALA A 145 -9.29 -21.58 4.10
C ALA A 145 -8.96 -22.53 5.25
N GLN A 146 -8.92 -23.83 4.97
CA GLN A 146 -8.48 -24.90 5.87
C GLN A 146 -7.78 -26.00 5.06
N VAL A 147 -7.28 -27.01 5.77
CA VAL A 147 -6.61 -28.16 5.18
C VAL A 147 -7.59 -28.99 4.33
N TRP A 148 -7.19 -29.26 3.09
CA TRP A 148 -7.86 -30.17 2.17
C TRP A 148 -6.84 -31.20 1.70
N THR A 149 -6.87 -32.39 2.30
CA THR A 149 -5.89 -33.46 2.11
C THR A 149 -6.52 -34.80 1.77
N GLN A 150 -7.81 -34.99 2.08
CA GLN A 150 -8.50 -36.22 1.76
C GLN A 150 -8.93 -36.22 0.28
N ALA A 151 -8.54 -37.25 -0.46
CA ALA A 151 -8.96 -37.42 -1.85
C ALA A 151 -10.47 -37.69 -2.01
N THR A 152 -11.16 -38.02 -0.92
CA THR A 152 -12.61 -38.20 -0.86
C THR A 152 -13.37 -36.89 -0.68
N SER A 153 -12.70 -35.82 -0.26
CA SER A 153 -13.27 -34.48 -0.17
C SER A 153 -13.34 -33.88 -1.58
N TYR A 154 -14.56 -33.70 -2.09
CA TYR A 154 -14.81 -33.25 -3.47
C TYR A 154 -15.07 -31.75 -3.53
N GLY A 155 -14.52 -31.09 -4.55
CA GLY A 155 -14.86 -29.73 -4.90
C GLY A 155 -13.75 -29.01 -5.67
N PHE A 156 -13.92 -27.70 -5.84
CA PHE A 156 -12.91 -26.78 -6.34
C PHE A 156 -12.50 -25.81 -5.23
N GLY A 157 -11.22 -25.47 -5.14
CA GLY A 157 -10.73 -24.53 -4.15
C GLY A 157 -9.39 -23.95 -4.56
N TYR A 158 -9.06 -22.81 -3.97
CA TYR A 158 -7.75 -22.20 -4.14
C TYR A 158 -7.21 -21.76 -2.78
N ASN A 159 -5.89 -21.61 -2.72
CA ASN A 159 -5.20 -21.00 -1.60
C ASN A 159 -4.25 -19.92 -2.13
N MET A 160 -4.03 -18.88 -1.34
CA MET A 160 -3.06 -17.83 -1.64
C MET A 160 -2.07 -17.78 -0.48
N THR A 161 -0.80 -18.08 -0.78
CA THR A 161 0.31 -18.16 0.18
C THR A 161 1.42 -17.20 -0.19
#